data_AF-A0A382EFE3-F1
#
_entry.id   AF-A0A382EFE3-F1
#
_cell.length_a   1.000
_cell.length_b   1.000
_cell.length_c   1.000
_cell.angle_alpha   90.00
_cell.angle_beta   90.00
_cell.angle_gamma   90.00
#
_symmetry.space_group_name_H-M   'P 1'
#
loop_
_entity.id
_entity.type
_entity.pdbx_description
1 polymer ?
#
loop_
_entity_poly.entity_id
_entity_poly.type
_entity_poly.pdbx_seq_one_letter_code
_entity_poly.pdbx_strand_id
1 'polypeptide(L)'
;MIGLGSLLGFAAGYGLLSAQENLPPWQWSEAYIRDVVDNVRAGRSLQPASWPGDARVAVLLSFDVDNESVTLRNGEAPVGPLSQG
;
A
#
# COMPACT_ATOMS: atom_id res chain seq x y z
N MET A 1 -16.00 0.11 -34.82
CA MET A 1 -15.70 -1.11 -34.05
C MET A 1 -14.46 -0.82 -33.22
N ILE A 2 -14.64 -0.44 -31.95
CA ILE A 2 -13.55 -0.20 -31.00
C ILE A 2 -13.59 -1.38 -30.03
N GLY A 3 -12.46 -2.09 -29.90
CA GLY A 3 -12.37 -3.36 -29.20
C GLY A 3 -12.64 -3.25 -27.70
N LEU A 4 -13.64 -3.99 -27.23
CA LEU A 4 -13.83 -4.38 -25.84
C LEU A 4 -12.66 -5.30 -25.43
N GLY A 5 -11.60 -4.73 -24.87
CA GLY A 5 -10.44 -5.52 -24.47
C GLY A 5 -9.60 -4.83 -23.41
N SER A 6 -10.21 -4.43 -22.28
CA SER A 6 -9.44 -4.16 -21.04
C SER A 6 -10.30 -3.95 -19.78
N LEU A 7 -11.45 -4.62 -19.64
CA LEU A 7 -12.28 -4.51 -18.41
C LEU A 7 -12.22 -5.74 -17.50
N LEU A 8 -11.52 -6.81 -17.92
CA LEU A 8 -11.47 -8.09 -17.20
C LEU A 8 -10.33 -8.18 -16.15
N GLY A 9 -9.32 -7.32 -16.23
CA GLY A 9 -8.21 -7.33 -15.26
C GLY A 9 -8.54 -6.69 -13.92
N PHE A 10 -9.43 -5.70 -13.90
CA PHE A 10 -9.74 -4.93 -12.68
C PHE A 10 -10.76 -5.64 -11.77
N ALA A 11 -11.77 -6.31 -12.34
CA ALA A 11 -12.83 -6.95 -11.55
C ALA A 11 -12.39 -8.24 -10.84
N ALA A 12 -11.46 -9.01 -11.43
CA ALA A 12 -11.00 -10.27 -10.86
C ALA A 12 -10.12 -10.09 -9.61
N GLY A 13 -9.30 -9.02 -9.57
CA GLY A 13 -8.47 -8.68 -8.40
C GLY A 13 -9.29 -8.32 -7.16
N TYR A 14 -10.29 -7.45 -7.32
CA TYR A 14 -11.21 -7.08 -6.22
C TYR A 14 -12.02 -8.26 -5.67
N GLY A 15 -12.43 -9.20 -6.53
CA GLY A 15 -13.19 -10.40 -6.12
C GLY A 15 -12.38 -11.38 -5.26
N LEU A 16 -11.08 -11.52 -5.54
CA LEU A 16 -10.17 -12.36 -4.74
C LEU A 16 -9.75 -11.69 -3.43
N LEU A 17 -9.54 -10.37 -3.43
CA LEU A 17 -9.23 -9.59 -2.23
C LEU A 17 -10.39 -9.61 -1.22
N SER A 18 -11.63 -9.38 -1.68
CA SER A 18 -12.81 -9.38 -0.80
C SER A 18 -13.14 -10.76 -0.20
N ALA A 19 -12.74 -11.85 -0.86
CA ALA A 19 -12.88 -13.20 -0.28
C ALA A 19 -11.95 -13.41 0.93
N GLN A 20 -10.77 -12.77 0.94
CA GLN A 20 -9.82 -12.85 2.05
C GLN A 20 -10.30 -12.08 3.29
N GLU A 21 -11.00 -10.95 3.13
CA GLU A 21 -11.58 -10.18 4.25
C GLU A 21 -12.51 -11.02 5.14
N ASN A 22 -13.15 -12.05 4.57
CA ASN A 22 -14.06 -12.92 5.30
C ASN A 22 -13.36 -14.09 6.02
N LEU A 23 -12.06 -14.28 5.80
CA LEU A 23 -11.26 -15.25 6.52
C LEU A 23 -10.73 -14.63 7.82
N PRO A 24 -10.52 -15.44 8.87
CA PRO A 24 -9.81 -14.94 10.02
C PRO A 24 -8.38 -14.51 9.63
N PRO A 25 -7.80 -13.48 10.27
CA PRO A 25 -6.60 -12.82 9.76
C PRO A 25 -5.35 -13.69 9.73
N TRP A 26 -5.27 -14.69 10.61
CA TRP A 26 -4.20 -15.70 10.62
C TRP A 26 -4.28 -16.70 9.45
N GLN A 27 -5.33 -16.65 8.63
CA GLN A 27 -5.49 -17.42 7.39
C GLN A 27 -5.33 -16.55 6.14
N TRP A 28 -5.09 -15.25 6.29
CA TRP A 28 -4.81 -14.40 5.15
C TRP A 28 -3.54 -14.84 4.42
N SER A 29 -3.58 -14.74 3.10
CA SER A 29 -2.43 -15.01 2.27
C SER A 29 -1.42 -13.87 2.42
N GLU A 30 -0.14 -14.20 2.24
CA GLU A 30 0.93 -13.18 2.24
C GLU A 30 0.69 -12.11 1.16
N ALA A 31 0.18 -12.51 0.00
CA ALA A 31 -0.12 -11.57 -1.09
C ALA A 31 -1.17 -10.53 -0.68
N TYR A 32 -2.22 -10.94 0.01
CA TYR A 32 -3.24 -10.04 0.54
C TYR A 32 -2.70 -9.14 1.65
N ILE A 33 -1.92 -9.70 2.58
CA ILE A 33 -1.27 -8.93 3.64
C ILE A 33 -0.38 -7.84 3.04
N ARG A 34 0.40 -8.17 2.00
CA ARG A 34 1.25 -7.20 1.29
C ARG A 34 0.43 -6.12 0.60
N ASP A 35 -0.65 -6.48 -0.08
CA ASP A 35 -1.51 -5.51 -0.75
C ASP A 35 -2.13 -4.51 0.25
N VAL A 36 -2.64 -5.00 1.39
CA VAL A 36 -3.16 -4.15 2.47
C VAL A 36 -2.10 -3.18 3.00
N VAL A 37 -0.88 -3.68 3.28
CA VAL A 37 0.23 -2.85 3.79
C VAL A 37 0.77 -1.90 2.71
N ASP A 38 0.73 -2.28 1.44
CA ASP A 38 1.26 -1.47 0.36
C ASP A 38 0.42 -0.19 0.09
N ASN A 39 -0.81 -0.12 0.64
CA ASN A 39 -1.60 1.10 0.67
C ASN A 39 -0.99 2.23 1.54
N VAL A 40 -0.06 1.91 2.46
CA VAL A 40 0.56 2.87 3.38
C VAL A 40 2.08 3.01 3.20
N ARG A 41 2.67 2.36 2.18
CA ARG A 41 4.12 2.41 1.90
C ARG A 41 4.60 3.81 1.51
N ALA A 42 5.88 4.07 1.80
CA ALA A 42 6.60 5.24 1.34
C ALA A 42 6.43 5.48 -0.17
N GLY A 43 6.11 6.73 -0.52
CA GLY A 43 5.81 7.14 -1.88
C GLY A 43 7.04 7.25 -2.80
N ARG A 44 6.83 7.94 -3.92
CA ARG A 44 7.84 8.17 -4.96
C ARG A 44 9.15 8.74 -4.40
N SER A 45 10.27 8.29 -4.98
CA SER A 45 11.60 8.84 -4.72
C SER A 45 11.62 10.38 -4.82
N LEU A 46 12.19 11.00 -3.79
CA LEU A 46 12.43 12.45 -3.69
C LEU A 46 13.81 12.84 -4.25
N GLN A 47 14.47 11.98 -5.03
CA GLN A 47 15.78 12.24 -5.60
C GLN A 47 15.66 12.70 -7.07
N PRO A 48 15.62 14.02 -7.34
CA PRO A 48 15.66 14.53 -8.71
C PRO A 48 17.09 14.45 -9.30
N ALA A 49 17.20 14.61 -10.62
CA ALA A 49 18.50 14.73 -11.30
C ALA A 49 19.25 16.02 -10.90
N SER A 50 18.51 17.08 -10.57
CA SER A 50 19.04 18.31 -9.98
C SER A 50 18.03 18.88 -8.97
N TRP A 51 18.53 19.47 -7.89
CA TRP A 51 17.68 20.16 -6.92
C TRP A 51 17.26 21.54 -7.46
N PRO A 52 16.09 22.07 -7.06
CA PRO A 52 15.66 23.40 -7.48
C PRO A 52 16.73 24.47 -7.25
N GLY A 53 16.99 25.30 -8.26
CA GLY A 53 17.95 26.40 -8.19
C GLY A 53 19.42 25.96 -8.13
N ASP A 54 19.74 24.78 -8.66
CA ASP A 54 21.09 24.19 -8.65
C ASP A 54 21.67 24.04 -7.23
N ALA A 55 20.78 23.85 -6.25
CA ALA A 55 21.17 23.65 -4.86
C ALA A 55 22.06 22.40 -4.74
N ARG A 56 23.13 22.56 -3.95
CA ARG A 56 24.15 21.51 -3.80
C ARG A 56 23.94 20.59 -2.61
N VAL A 57 23.03 20.96 -1.71
CA VAL A 57 22.70 20.20 -0.50
C VAL A 57 21.20 20.25 -0.29
N ALA A 58 20.60 19.09 -0.03
CA ALA A 58 19.25 18.97 0.50
C ALA A 58 19.33 18.21 1.83
N VAL A 59 18.57 18.65 2.82
CA VAL A 59 18.43 17.97 4.11
C VAL A 59 16.99 17.47 4.20
N LEU A 60 16.82 16.17 4.39
CA LEU A 60 15.53 15.55 4.63
C LEU A 60 15.57 14.82 5.97
N LEU A 61 14.58 15.07 6.82
CA LEU A 61 14.38 14.34 8.06
C LEU A 61 13.06 13.60 7.94
N SER A 62 13.11 12.28 8.13
CA SER A 62 11.93 11.43 8.19
C SER A 62 12.14 10.37 9.26
N PHE A 63 11.14 10.18 10.12
CA PHE A 63 11.07 9.09 11.09
C PHE A 63 9.62 8.63 11.14
N ASP A 64 9.42 7.31 11.06
CA ASP A 64 8.13 6.62 11.06
C ASP A 64 8.34 5.29 11.82
N VAL A 65 7.53 5.03 12.84
CA VAL A 65 7.49 3.80 13.62
C VAL A 65 6.13 3.12 13.41
N ASP A 66 5.96 2.54 12.23
CA ASP A 66 4.78 1.73 11.96
C ASP A 66 4.88 0.35 12.62
N ASN A 67 3.79 -0.08 13.27
CA ASN A 67 3.58 -1.47 13.68
C ASN A 67 2.14 -1.88 13.39
N GLU A 68 1.95 -2.48 12.23
CA GLU A 68 0.66 -2.89 11.67
C GLU A 68 0.16 -4.21 12.28
N SER A 69 1.03 -4.93 12.99
CA SER A 69 0.77 -6.28 13.49
C SER A 69 -0.48 -6.39 14.36
N VAL A 70 -0.75 -5.41 15.22
CA VAL A 70 -1.91 -5.43 16.14
C VAL A 70 -3.21 -5.25 15.37
N THR A 71 -3.23 -4.29 14.44
CA THR A 71 -4.38 -3.97 13.58
C THR A 71 -4.71 -5.16 12.69
N LEU A 72 -3.71 -5.70 11.98
CA LEU A 72 -3.89 -6.86 11.09
C LEU A 72 -4.33 -8.11 11.86
N ARG A 73 -3.79 -8.37 13.06
CA ARG A 73 -4.21 -9.50 13.92
C ARG A 73 -5.70 -9.43 14.27
N ASN A 74 -6.24 -8.23 14.46
CA ASN A 74 -7.65 -8.03 14.78
C ASN A 74 -8.56 -8.09 13.54
N GLY A 75 -7.99 -8.26 12.34
CA GLY A 75 -8.72 -8.31 11.07
C GLY A 75 -9.09 -6.93 10.54
N GLU A 76 -8.43 -5.91 11.06
CA GLU A 76 -8.63 -4.54 10.66
C GLU A 76 -7.61 -4.21 9.56
N ALA A 77 -8.09 -3.70 8.43
CA ALA A 77 -7.26 -3.13 7.35
C ALA A 77 -7.50 -1.62 7.09
N PRO A 78 -7.81 -0.77 8.10
CA PRO A 78 -8.06 0.64 7.85
C PRO A 78 -6.75 1.39 7.57
N VAL A 79 -6.72 2.14 6.47
CA VAL A 79 -5.54 2.92 6.03
C VAL A 79 -5.02 3.88 7.12
N GLY A 80 -5.91 4.46 7.93
CA GLY A 80 -5.53 5.40 9.00
C GLY A 80 -4.68 4.76 10.10
N PRO A 81 -5.19 3.77 10.85
CA PRO A 81 -4.44 3.03 11.88
C PRO A 81 -3.19 2.29 11.39
N LEU A 82 -3.06 2.02 10.09
CA LEU A 82 -1.87 1.43 9.48
C LEU A 82 -0.78 2.45 9.16
N SER A 83 -1.08 3.75 9.22
CA SER A 83 -0.20 4.87 8.85
C SER A 83 -0.20 5.91 9.97
N GLN A 84 0.06 5.49 11.21
CA GLN A 84 0.11 6.39 12.37
C GLN A 84 1.52 6.84 12.75
N GLY A 85 2.56 6.19 12.20
CA GLY A 85 3.96 6.57 12.39
C GLY A 85 4.56 6.40 13.78
#